data_AF-A0A2K3IZ94-F1
#
_entry.id   AF-A0A2K3IZ94-F1
#
_cell.length_a   1.000
_cell.length_b   1.000
_cell.length_c   1.000
_cell.angle_alpha   90.00
_cell.angle_beta   90.00
_cell.angle_gamma   90.00
#
_symmetry.space_group_name_H-M   'P 1'
#
loop_
_entity.id
_entity.type
_entity.pdbx_description
1 polymer ?
#
loop_
_entity_poly.entity_id
_entity_poly.type
_entity_poly.pdbx_seq_one_letter_code
_entity_poly.pdbx_strand_id
1 'polypeptide(L)'
;MNNIECFFYCIQDAGLLYPLIGLVALVIIFGLIFIFKRNYESLLTSQFFMTVIISLNLLSMNCDMFYWLWLYLGIILMGTILLGFVKIYLNLKLDKNIFKLPTFLSDIGKHWDVDIRILDSQRIKAFAYKNKIYLSIGLIERLEKDEIKSVVAHEVYHLKHSPSKFLSSFLAITSLTFKRFRDEYQADRYAAKTTGLANLINAFRKLQIKDGEKRINQL
;
A
#
# COMPACT_ATOMS: atom_id res chain seq x y z
N MET A 1 -46.05 -10.55 -8.78
CA MET A 1 -44.97 -9.62 -8.40
C MET A 1 -43.66 -10.24 -8.76
N ASN A 2 -42.79 -9.50 -9.44
CA ASN A 2 -41.41 -9.93 -9.65
C ASN A 2 -40.67 -9.95 -8.30
N ASN A 3 -39.67 -10.84 -8.14
CA ASN A 3 -38.89 -10.93 -6.90
C ASN A 3 -38.26 -9.58 -6.48
N ILE A 4 -37.95 -8.72 -7.45
CA ILE A 4 -37.40 -7.37 -7.23
C ILE A 4 -38.45 -6.42 -6.65
N GLU A 5 -39.69 -6.45 -7.16
CA GLU A 5 -40.78 -5.61 -6.65
C GLU A 5 -41.15 -6.01 -5.22
N CYS A 6 -41.15 -7.31 -4.93
CA CYS A 6 -41.36 -7.84 -3.58
C CYS A 6 -40.28 -7.34 -2.61
N PHE A 7 -39.02 -7.34 -3.03
CA PHE A 7 -37.91 -6.83 -2.24
C PHE A 7 -38.06 -5.34 -1.90
N PHE A 8 -38.37 -4.49 -2.89
CA PHE A 8 -38.59 -3.06 -2.65
C PHE A 8 -39.80 -2.80 -1.75
N TYR A 9 -40.88 -3.55 -1.94
CA TYR A 9 -42.07 -3.46 -1.09
C TYR A 9 -41.74 -3.80 0.37
N CYS A 10 -41.04 -4.91 0.63
CA CYS A 10 -40.65 -5.30 1.99
C CYS A 10 -39.75 -4.25 2.68
N ILE A 11 -38.80 -3.66 1.95
CA ILE A 11 -37.91 -2.62 2.50
C ILE A 11 -38.66 -1.32 2.78
N GLN A 12 -39.59 -0.96 1.90
CA GLN A 12 -40.41 0.24 2.04
C GLN A 12 -41.38 0.09 3.22
N ASP A 13 -42.02 -1.06 3.36
CA ASP A 13 -42.92 -1.38 4.47
C ASP A 13 -42.18 -1.39 5.82
N ALA A 14 -40.95 -1.91 5.85
CA ALA A 14 -40.08 -1.87 7.03
C ALA A 14 -39.54 -0.47 7.37
N GLY A 15 -39.81 0.57 6.57
CA GLY A 15 -39.29 1.92 6.77
C GLY A 15 -37.77 2.05 6.55
N LEU A 16 -37.12 1.05 5.95
CA LEU A 16 -35.67 0.97 5.79
C LEU A 16 -35.15 1.55 4.47
N LEU A 17 -36.04 1.99 3.58
CA LEU A 17 -35.69 2.47 2.24
C LEU A 17 -34.71 3.65 2.26
N TYR A 18 -34.99 4.70 3.03
CA TYR A 18 -34.13 5.88 3.11
C TYR A 18 -32.75 5.60 3.76
N PRO A 19 -32.67 4.86 4.89
CA PRO A 19 -31.39 4.38 5.42
C PRO A 19 -30.57 3.59 4.40
N LEU A 20 -31.20 2.70 3.64
CA LEU A 20 -30.51 1.87 2.63
C LEU A 20 -29.90 2.72 1.51
N ILE A 21 -30.67 3.68 0.96
CA ILE A 21 -30.18 4.61 -0.06
C ILE A 21 -29.00 5.43 0.49
N GLY A 22 -29.10 5.93 1.73
CA GLY A 22 -28.02 6.67 2.38
C GLY A 22 -26.73 5.85 2.53
N LEU A 23 -26.85 4.58 2.93
CA LEU A 23 -25.70 3.69 3.07
C LEU A 23 -25.06 3.34 1.72
N VAL A 24 -25.86 3.07 0.68
CA VAL A 24 -25.35 2.83 -0.69
C VAL A 24 -24.60 4.06 -1.20
N ALA A 25 -25.15 5.26 -0.97
CA ALA A 25 -24.47 6.50 -1.33
C ALA A 25 -23.12 6.64 -0.61
N LEU A 26 -23.04 6.32 0.69
CA LEU A 26 -21.77 6.31 1.44
C LEU A 26 -20.76 5.31 0.87
N VAL A 27 -21.19 4.09 0.53
CA VAL A 27 -20.33 3.08 -0.11
C VAL A 27 -19.73 3.62 -1.42
N ILE A 28 -20.57 4.24 -2.26
CA ILE A 28 -20.14 4.83 -3.53
C ILE A 28 -19.17 5.99 -3.28
N ILE A 29 -19.48 6.90 -2.36
CA ILE A 29 -18.62 8.05 -2.03
C ILE A 29 -17.25 7.56 -1.54
N PHE A 30 -17.21 6.65 -0.57
CA PHE A 30 -15.94 6.10 -0.06
C PHE A 30 -15.20 5.25 -1.11
N GLY A 31 -15.92 4.56 -1.98
CA GLY A 31 -15.37 3.85 -3.14
C GLY A 31 -14.71 4.81 -4.15
N LEU A 32 -15.36 5.92 -4.47
CA LEU A 32 -14.81 6.97 -5.32
C LEU A 32 -13.60 7.64 -4.67
N ILE A 33 -13.67 7.97 -3.37
CA ILE A 33 -12.52 8.49 -2.61
C ILE A 33 -11.36 7.50 -2.67
N PHE A 34 -11.62 6.19 -2.54
CA PHE A 34 -10.58 5.18 -2.70
C PHE A 34 -10.01 5.16 -4.13
N ILE A 35 -10.84 5.23 -5.17
CA ILE A 35 -10.37 5.24 -6.57
C ILE A 35 -9.48 6.45 -6.84
N PHE A 36 -9.88 7.64 -6.37
CA PHE A 36 -9.18 8.90 -6.62
C PHE A 36 -7.97 9.13 -5.70
N LYS A 37 -8.13 8.93 -4.38
CA LYS A 37 -7.07 9.20 -3.40
C LYS A 37 -6.21 7.98 -3.06
N ARG A 38 -6.61 6.78 -3.49
CA ARG A 38 -5.94 5.50 -3.15
C ARG A 38 -5.74 5.33 -1.63
N ASN A 39 -6.64 5.91 -0.82
CA ASN A 39 -6.60 5.80 0.63
C ASN A 39 -7.26 4.50 1.10
N TYR A 40 -6.48 3.62 1.72
CA TYR A 40 -6.94 2.34 2.24
C TYR A 40 -8.01 2.48 3.34
N GLU A 41 -7.97 3.56 4.12
CA GLU A 41 -8.99 3.82 5.15
C GLU A 41 -10.38 3.95 4.50
N SER A 42 -10.47 4.60 3.33
CA SER A 42 -11.73 4.72 2.59
C SER A 42 -12.24 3.37 2.07
N LEU A 43 -11.34 2.45 1.70
CA LEU A 43 -11.73 1.09 1.32
C LEU A 43 -12.29 0.31 2.51
N LEU A 44 -11.64 0.37 3.68
CA LEU A 44 -12.13 -0.24 4.90
C LEU A 44 -13.50 0.32 5.31
N THR A 45 -13.66 1.64 5.26
CA THR A 45 -14.92 2.31 5.57
C THR A 45 -16.03 1.90 4.59
N SER A 46 -15.72 1.78 3.30
CA SER A 46 -16.67 1.27 2.29
C SER A 46 -17.10 -0.18 2.58
N GLN A 47 -16.16 -1.07 2.95
CA GLN A 47 -16.47 -2.44 3.34
C GLN A 47 -17.31 -2.53 4.62
N PHE A 48 -17.04 -1.65 5.59
CA PHE A 48 -17.85 -1.55 6.81
C PHE A 48 -19.31 -1.21 6.46
N PHE A 49 -19.55 -0.16 5.65
CA PHE A 49 -20.90 0.20 5.25
C PHE A 49 -21.60 -0.89 4.43
N MET A 50 -20.87 -1.62 3.56
CA MET A 50 -21.42 -2.79 2.88
C MET A 50 -21.89 -3.87 3.85
N THR A 51 -21.13 -4.11 4.93
CA THR A 51 -21.50 -5.08 5.96
C THR A 51 -22.77 -4.65 6.71
N VAL A 52 -22.92 -3.35 6.98
CA VAL A 52 -24.14 -2.78 7.58
C VAL A 52 -25.34 -2.93 6.64
N ILE A 53 -25.17 -2.66 5.34
CA ILE A 53 -26.23 -2.85 4.32
C ILE A 53 -26.72 -4.29 4.31
N ILE A 54 -25.80 -5.26 4.31
CA ILE A 54 -26.13 -6.69 4.33
C ILE A 54 -26.92 -7.03 5.61
N SER A 55 -26.48 -6.49 6.75
CA SER A 55 -27.13 -6.72 8.05
C SER A 55 -28.54 -6.12 8.13
N LEU A 56 -28.77 -4.96 7.54
CA LEU A 56 -30.11 -4.36 7.48
C LEU A 56 -31.04 -5.12 6.53
N ASN A 57 -30.53 -5.59 5.39
CA ASN A 57 -31.31 -6.44 4.50
C ASN A 57 -31.69 -7.78 5.15
N LEU A 58 -30.82 -8.35 6.00
CA LEU A 58 -31.13 -9.55 6.79
C LEU A 58 -32.35 -9.39 7.69
N LEU A 59 -32.48 -8.25 8.36
CA LEU A 59 -33.62 -7.97 9.25
C LEU A 59 -34.94 -7.78 8.49
N SER A 60 -34.86 -7.50 7.18
CA SER A 60 -36.02 -7.20 6.33
C SER A 60 -36.56 -8.41 5.54
N MET A 61 -35.86 -9.55 5.52
CA MET A 61 -36.23 -10.70 4.67
C MET A 61 -36.94 -11.82 5.44
N ASN A 62 -37.88 -12.50 4.77
CA ASN A 62 -38.50 -13.74 5.24
C ASN A 62 -37.51 -14.93 5.23
N CYS A 63 -37.76 -15.90 6.12
CA CYS A 63 -36.79 -16.86 6.68
C CYS A 63 -36.03 -17.77 5.69
N ASP A 64 -36.49 -18.01 4.47
CA ASP A 64 -35.98 -19.11 3.64
C ASP A 64 -34.61 -18.83 2.96
N MET A 65 -34.19 -17.57 2.84
CA MET A 65 -32.90 -17.20 2.22
C MET A 65 -31.81 -16.85 3.26
N PHE A 66 -32.10 -17.05 4.54
CA PHE A 66 -31.26 -16.60 5.66
C PHE A 66 -29.86 -17.26 5.66
N TYR A 67 -29.77 -18.55 5.32
CA TYR A 67 -28.51 -19.31 5.40
C TYR A 67 -27.41 -18.82 4.44
N TRP A 68 -27.74 -18.57 3.17
CA TRP A 68 -26.77 -18.11 2.18
C TRP A 68 -26.21 -16.71 2.48
N LEU A 69 -27.03 -15.90 3.14
CA LEU A 69 -26.72 -14.52 3.46
C LEU A 69 -25.82 -14.43 4.71
N TRP A 70 -26.02 -15.32 5.70
CA TRP A 70 -25.05 -15.54 6.79
C TRP A 70 -23.69 -16.01 6.30
N LEU A 71 -23.67 -16.93 5.33
CA LEU A 71 -22.44 -17.40 4.71
C LEU A 71 -21.69 -16.25 4.01
N TYR A 72 -22.41 -15.41 3.27
CA TYR A 72 -21.82 -14.24 2.60
C TYR A 72 -21.29 -13.19 3.60
N LEU A 73 -22.06 -12.87 4.66
CA LEU A 73 -21.62 -11.99 5.74
C LEU A 73 -20.35 -12.53 6.41
N GLY A 74 -20.32 -13.85 6.67
CA GLY A 74 -19.15 -14.54 7.24
C GLY A 74 -17.89 -14.40 6.37
N ILE A 75 -18.03 -14.52 5.04
CA ILE A 75 -16.91 -14.33 4.10
C ILE A 75 -16.39 -12.89 4.14
N ILE A 76 -17.28 -11.88 4.13
CA ILE A 76 -16.87 -10.47 4.17
C ILE A 76 -16.21 -10.12 5.52
N LEU A 77 -16.78 -10.59 6.62
CA LEU A 77 -16.23 -10.38 7.96
C LEU A 77 -14.85 -11.06 8.09
N MET A 78 -14.71 -12.28 7.59
CA MET A 78 -13.41 -12.98 7.55
C MET A 78 -12.39 -12.21 6.71
N GLY A 79 -12.79 -11.69 5.54
CA GLY A 79 -11.93 -10.89 4.67
C GLY A 79 -11.45 -9.60 5.32
N THR A 80 -12.35 -8.87 6.00
CA THR A 80 -12.01 -7.63 6.71
C THR A 80 -11.09 -7.88 7.90
N ILE A 81 -11.37 -8.93 8.70
CA ILE A 81 -10.52 -9.36 9.82
C ILE A 81 -9.12 -9.74 9.32
N LEU A 82 -9.04 -10.56 8.26
CA LEU A 82 -7.77 -11.01 7.70
C LEU A 82 -6.93 -9.82 7.19
N LEU A 83 -7.54 -8.87 6.48
CA LEU A 83 -6.86 -7.64 6.03
C LEU A 83 -6.39 -6.78 7.22
N GLY A 84 -7.20 -6.69 8.29
CA GLY A 84 -6.82 -6.03 9.54
C GLY A 84 -5.61 -6.68 10.20
N PHE A 85 -5.61 -8.00 10.34
CA PHE A 85 -4.47 -8.76 10.88
C PHE A 85 -3.20 -8.57 10.05
N VAL A 86 -3.30 -8.57 8.72
CA VAL A 86 -2.16 -8.30 7.83
C VAL A 86 -1.57 -6.91 8.11
N LYS A 87 -2.41 -5.88 8.26
CA LYS A 87 -1.95 -4.52 8.60
C LYS A 87 -1.24 -4.46 9.95
N ILE A 88 -1.84 -5.08 10.99
CA ILE A 88 -1.27 -5.11 12.34
C ILE A 88 0.07 -5.86 12.33
N TYR A 89 0.11 -7.04 11.71
CA TYR A 89 1.32 -7.84 11.59
C TYR A 89 2.43 -7.08 10.87
N LEU A 90 2.12 -6.39 9.77
CA LEU A 90 3.09 -5.58 9.03
C LEU A 90 3.64 -4.42 9.88
N ASN A 91 2.78 -3.70 10.60
CA ASN A 91 3.23 -2.61 11.47
C ASN A 91 4.14 -3.14 12.59
N LEU A 92 3.75 -4.24 13.25
CA LEU A 92 4.55 -4.82 14.33
C LEU A 92 5.89 -5.38 13.84
N LYS A 93 5.93 -6.00 12.66
CA LYS A 93 7.17 -6.56 12.09
C LYS A 93 8.13 -5.47 11.61
N LEU A 94 7.60 -4.37 11.07
CA LEU A 94 8.42 -3.23 10.62
C LEU A 94 9.08 -2.48 11.78
N ASP A 95 8.43 -2.40 12.95
CA ASP A 95 8.99 -1.69 14.12
C ASP A 95 9.91 -2.54 15.01
N LYS A 96 9.79 -3.88 15.00
CA LYS A 96 10.60 -4.74 15.88
C LYS A 96 12.02 -5.02 15.40
N ASN A 97 12.31 -4.89 14.09
CA ASN A 97 13.61 -5.26 13.52
C ASN A 97 14.55 -4.05 13.31
N ILE A 98 14.48 -3.04 14.18
CA ILE A 98 15.29 -1.83 14.04
C ILE A 98 16.68 -2.06 14.64
N PHE A 99 17.66 -2.29 13.77
CA PHE A 99 19.07 -2.30 14.15
C PHE A 99 19.59 -0.88 14.43
N LYS A 100 20.64 -0.76 15.25
CA LYS A 100 21.36 0.51 15.41
C LYS A 100 21.89 0.96 14.05
N LEU A 101 21.47 2.14 13.64
CA LEU A 101 21.85 2.73 12.35
C LEU A 101 23.35 3.09 12.38
N PRO A 102 24.16 2.63 11.41
CA PRO A 102 25.51 3.15 11.19
C PRO A 102 25.50 4.67 11.09
N THR A 103 26.53 5.33 11.65
CA THR A 103 26.65 6.81 11.68
C THR A 103 26.50 7.44 10.30
N PHE A 104 27.13 6.84 9.28
CA PHE A 104 27.05 7.36 7.91
C PHE A 104 25.61 7.37 7.35
N LEU A 105 24.77 6.39 7.70
CA LEU A 105 23.36 6.38 7.27
C LEU A 105 22.55 7.44 8.01
N SER A 106 22.88 7.73 9.27
CA SER A 106 22.26 8.83 10.00
C SER A 106 22.58 10.18 9.36
N ASP A 107 23.81 10.39 8.90
CA ASP A 107 24.22 11.63 8.24
C ASP A 107 23.52 11.80 6.89
N ILE A 108 23.39 10.71 6.14
CA ILE A 108 22.63 10.67 4.89
C ILE A 108 21.14 10.99 5.14
N GLY A 109 20.54 10.40 6.17
CA GLY A 109 19.14 10.67 6.54
C GLY A 109 18.91 12.14 6.91
N LYS A 110 19.81 12.74 7.69
CA LYS A 110 19.79 14.16 8.04
C LYS A 110 19.90 15.07 6.82
N HIS A 111 20.73 14.71 5.84
CA HIS A 111 20.90 15.51 4.63
C HIS A 111 19.60 15.71 3.83
N TRP A 112 18.69 14.73 3.87
CA TRP A 112 17.40 14.78 3.16
C TRP A 112 16.17 14.90 4.06
N ASP A 113 16.37 15.07 5.38
CA ASP A 113 15.29 15.11 6.38
C ASP A 113 14.38 13.87 6.34
N VAL A 114 14.99 12.69 6.30
CA VAL A 114 14.29 11.39 6.24
C VAL A 114 14.84 10.40 7.27
N ASP A 115 13.95 9.65 7.92
CA ASP A 115 14.33 8.58 8.86
C ASP A 115 14.69 7.31 8.08
N ILE A 116 15.96 6.91 8.13
CA ILE A 116 16.46 5.69 7.48
C ILE A 116 16.46 4.56 8.50
N ARG A 117 15.85 3.44 8.12
CA ARG A 117 15.75 2.23 8.93
C ARG A 117 16.35 1.05 8.21
N ILE A 118 16.98 0.16 8.98
CA ILE A 118 17.55 -1.08 8.45
C ILE A 118 16.54 -2.21 8.64
N LEU A 119 16.35 -3.00 7.59
CA LEU A 119 15.57 -4.23 7.62
C LEU A 119 16.49 -5.44 7.70
N ASP A 120 16.18 -6.31 8.66
CA ASP A 120 16.81 -7.62 8.79
C ASP A 120 16.39 -8.55 7.65
N SER A 121 17.03 -8.38 6.50
CA SER A 121 16.79 -9.18 5.32
C SER A 121 18.02 -9.23 4.45
N GLN A 122 18.42 -10.44 4.09
CA GLN A 122 19.49 -10.68 3.10
C GLN A 122 19.04 -10.44 1.66
N ARG A 123 17.75 -10.20 1.43
CA ARG A 123 17.24 -9.81 0.11
C ARG A 123 17.61 -8.35 -0.15
N ILE A 124 18.23 -8.08 -1.28
CA ILE A 124 18.58 -6.72 -1.73
C ILE A 124 17.29 -5.94 -2.00
N LYS A 125 16.94 -5.01 -1.10
CA LYS A 125 15.70 -4.23 -1.17
C LYS A 125 15.88 -2.84 -0.56
N ALA A 126 15.32 -1.85 -1.23
CA ALA A 126 15.04 -0.53 -0.67
C ALA A 126 13.58 -0.18 -0.97
N PHE A 127 12.93 0.53 -0.05
CA PHE A 127 11.63 1.16 -0.30
C PHE A 127 11.36 2.29 0.68
N ALA A 128 10.51 3.22 0.28
CA ALA A 128 10.08 4.31 1.13
C ALA A 128 8.62 4.20 1.60
N TYR A 129 8.36 4.39 2.90
CA TYR A 129 7.04 4.32 3.52
C TYR A 129 6.90 5.30 4.70
N LYS A 130 5.79 6.06 4.75
CA LYS A 130 5.46 7.01 5.83
C LYS A 130 6.61 7.95 6.23
N ASN A 131 7.27 8.56 5.24
CA ASN A 131 8.43 9.45 5.43
C ASN A 131 9.68 8.76 6.02
N LYS A 132 9.75 7.44 5.89
CA LYS A 132 10.89 6.62 6.30
C LYS A 132 11.40 5.85 5.10
N ILE A 133 12.71 5.63 5.02
CA ILE A 133 13.34 4.82 3.99
C ILE A 133 13.85 3.55 4.65
N TYR A 134 13.47 2.41 4.11
CA TYR A 134 13.88 1.11 4.61
C TYR A 134 14.91 0.52 3.67
N LEU A 135 16.10 0.22 4.19
CA LEU A 135 17.18 -0.43 3.47
C LEU A 135 17.43 -1.81 4.06
N SER A 136 17.52 -2.85 3.25
CA SER A 136 17.86 -4.17 3.75
C SER A 136 19.37 -4.32 4.01
N ILE A 137 19.72 -5.18 4.96
CA ILE A 137 21.13 -5.52 5.26
C ILE A 137 21.86 -5.98 3.99
N GLY A 138 21.26 -6.87 3.20
CA GLY A 138 21.88 -7.37 1.96
C GLY A 138 22.13 -6.28 0.89
N LEU A 139 21.39 -5.16 0.93
CA LEU A 139 21.67 -4.00 0.07
C LEU A 139 22.87 -3.19 0.60
N ILE A 140 22.93 -2.98 1.91
CA ILE A 140 24.01 -2.22 2.57
C ILE A 140 25.35 -2.96 2.45
N GLU A 141 25.37 -4.28 2.60
CA GLU A 141 26.59 -5.09 2.51
C GLU A 141 27.19 -5.14 1.10
N ARG A 142 26.36 -4.90 0.07
CA ARG A 142 26.75 -5.05 -1.34
C ARG A 142 27.13 -3.73 -2.01
N LEU A 143 26.72 -2.60 -1.43
CA LEU A 143 26.92 -1.27 -2.00
C LEU A 143 27.93 -0.45 -1.19
N GLU A 144 28.65 0.40 -1.89
CA GLU A 144 29.53 1.39 -1.28
C GLU A 144 28.73 2.60 -0.78
N LYS A 145 29.34 3.42 0.07
CA LYS A 145 28.65 4.56 0.72
C LYS A 145 27.99 5.51 -0.29
N ASP A 146 28.68 5.82 -1.38
CA ASP A 146 28.16 6.73 -2.41
C ASP A 146 27.07 6.09 -3.27
N GLU A 147 27.14 4.78 -3.48
CA GLU A 147 26.11 4.00 -4.18
C GLU A 147 24.84 3.88 -3.33
N ILE A 148 24.99 3.66 -2.02
CA ILE A 148 23.88 3.70 -1.05
C ILE A 148 23.24 5.08 -1.08
N LYS A 149 24.05 6.15 -1.11
CA LYS A 149 23.56 7.52 -1.22
C LYS A 149 22.73 7.70 -2.50
N SER A 150 23.11 7.11 -3.63
CA SER A 150 22.31 7.11 -4.87
C SER A 150 20.97 6.41 -4.71
N VAL A 151 20.94 5.23 -4.08
CA VAL A 151 19.71 4.49 -3.80
C VAL A 151 18.79 5.28 -2.88
N VAL A 152 19.33 5.90 -1.82
CA VAL A 152 18.55 6.74 -0.91
C VAL A 152 17.98 7.96 -1.65
N ALA A 153 18.77 8.62 -2.50
CA ALA A 153 18.28 9.75 -3.30
C ALA A 153 17.11 9.34 -4.22
N HIS A 154 17.19 8.15 -4.84
CA HIS A 154 16.08 7.57 -5.62
C HIS A 154 14.82 7.39 -4.75
N GLU A 155 14.95 6.83 -3.54
CA GLU A 155 13.81 6.64 -2.63
C GLU A 155 13.25 7.96 -2.08
N VAL A 156 14.08 8.98 -1.85
CA VAL A 156 13.66 10.34 -1.45
C VAL A 156 12.77 10.96 -2.54
N TYR A 157 13.08 10.72 -3.82
CA TYR A 157 12.22 11.18 -4.91
C TYR A 157 10.80 10.62 -4.79
N HIS A 158 10.69 9.31 -4.55
CA HIS A 158 9.40 8.63 -4.35
C HIS A 158 8.65 9.16 -3.12
N LEU A 159 9.34 9.49 -2.02
CA LEU A 159 8.69 10.08 -0.85
C LEU A 159 8.01 11.42 -1.13
N LYS A 160 8.65 12.24 -1.98
CA LYS A 160 8.20 13.59 -2.32
C LYS A 160 7.10 13.58 -3.39
N HIS A 161 7.17 12.69 -4.36
CA HIS A 161 6.33 12.75 -5.56
C HIS A 161 5.30 11.62 -5.68
N SER A 162 5.39 10.52 -4.90
CA SER A 162 4.51 9.36 -5.09
C SER A 162 3.21 9.45 -4.26
N PRO A 163 2.02 9.44 -4.90
CA PRO A 163 0.74 9.61 -4.22
C PRO A 163 0.21 8.37 -3.50
N SER A 164 0.72 7.15 -3.77
CA SER A 164 0.21 5.91 -3.18
C SER A 164 1.26 5.15 -2.36
N LYS A 165 1.60 5.68 -1.17
CA LYS A 165 2.67 5.16 -0.30
C LYS A 165 2.43 3.75 0.26
N PHE A 166 1.16 3.32 0.39
CA PHE A 166 0.82 2.04 1.02
C PHE A 166 0.87 0.84 0.06
N LEU A 167 0.28 0.98 -1.14
CA LEU A 167 0.18 -0.13 -2.10
C LEU A 167 1.56 -0.53 -2.66
N SER A 168 2.43 0.45 -2.92
CA SER A 168 3.81 0.20 -3.35
C SER A 168 4.62 -0.51 -2.27
N SER A 169 4.50 -0.07 -1.01
CA SER A 169 5.17 -0.68 0.14
C SER A 169 4.68 -2.11 0.40
N PHE A 170 3.37 -2.34 0.28
CA PHE A 170 2.77 -3.68 0.42
C PHE A 170 3.28 -4.65 -0.66
N LEU A 171 3.33 -4.23 -1.92
CA LEU A 171 3.87 -5.03 -3.02
C LEU A 171 5.39 -5.26 -2.90
N ALA A 172 6.14 -4.24 -2.45
CA ALA A 172 7.58 -4.37 -2.21
C ALA A 172 7.92 -5.40 -1.12
N ILE A 173 7.10 -5.46 -0.05
CA ILE A 173 7.25 -6.42 1.03
C ILE A 173 6.81 -7.83 0.58
N THR A 174 5.68 -7.96 -0.10
CA THR A 174 5.05 -9.26 -0.43
C THR A 174 5.67 -9.99 -1.62
N SER A 175 6.66 -9.44 -2.32
CA SER A 175 7.37 -10.04 -3.47
C SER A 175 6.52 -10.32 -4.72
N LEU A 176 5.21 -10.07 -4.65
CA LEU A 176 4.30 -10.16 -5.78
C LEU A 176 4.39 -8.86 -6.58
N THR A 177 5.42 -8.78 -7.42
CA THR A 177 5.56 -7.84 -8.52
C THR A 177 5.63 -6.36 -8.11
N PHE A 178 6.82 -5.76 -8.25
CA PHE A 178 6.98 -4.31 -8.21
C PHE A 178 6.04 -3.68 -9.23
N LYS A 179 5.00 -2.99 -8.76
CA LYS A 179 4.27 -2.07 -9.62
C LYS A 179 5.25 -0.93 -9.90
N ARG A 180 5.87 -0.98 -11.09
CA ARG A 180 6.79 0.02 -11.64
C ARG A 180 6.22 1.39 -11.27
N PHE A 181 6.92 2.17 -10.46
CA PHE A 181 6.46 3.53 -10.20
C PHE A 181 6.34 4.22 -11.57
N ARG A 182 5.28 5.01 -11.77
CA ARG A 182 5.06 5.68 -13.05
C ARG A 182 6.26 6.59 -13.41
N ASP A 183 7.02 6.99 -12.39
CA ASP A 183 8.09 7.98 -12.47
C ASP A 183 9.48 7.42 -12.08
N GLU A 184 9.74 6.11 -12.25
CA GLU A 184 11.07 5.49 -12.03
C GLU A 184 12.21 6.26 -12.72
N TYR A 185 11.98 6.69 -13.95
CA TYR A 185 12.95 7.44 -14.74
C TYR A 185 13.31 8.80 -14.10
N GLN A 186 12.30 9.49 -13.55
CA GLN A 186 12.53 10.77 -12.88
C GLN A 186 13.28 10.59 -11.56
N ALA A 187 12.98 9.50 -10.83
CA ALA A 187 13.72 9.11 -9.63
C ALA A 187 15.20 8.83 -9.95
N ASP A 188 15.48 8.13 -11.04
CA ASP A 188 16.85 7.85 -11.47
C ASP A 188 17.60 9.11 -11.88
N ARG A 189 16.97 10.00 -12.66
CA ARG A 189 17.57 11.29 -13.02
C ARG A 189 17.86 12.13 -11.79
N TYR A 190 16.95 12.15 -10.83
CA TYR A 190 17.14 12.84 -9.56
C TYR A 190 18.33 12.28 -8.78
N ALA A 191 18.43 10.95 -8.67
CA ALA A 191 19.56 10.29 -8.03
C ALA A 191 20.88 10.59 -8.75
N ALA A 192 20.94 10.40 -10.07
CA ALA A 192 22.13 10.67 -10.88
C ALA A 192 22.60 12.13 -10.75
N LYS A 193 21.68 13.09 -10.79
CA LYS A 193 21.98 14.52 -10.62
C LYS A 193 22.52 14.84 -9.22
N THR A 194 22.02 14.17 -8.19
CA THR A 194 22.34 14.49 -6.79
C THR A 194 23.62 13.81 -6.31
N THR A 195 23.89 12.59 -6.77
CA THR A 195 24.99 11.75 -6.26
C THR A 195 26.06 11.45 -7.30
N GLY A 196 25.85 11.83 -8.56
CA GLY A 196 26.70 11.47 -9.69
C GLY A 196 26.20 10.23 -10.43
N LEU A 197 26.31 10.26 -11.75
CA LEU A 197 25.84 9.21 -12.65
C LEU A 197 26.62 7.89 -12.45
N ALA A 198 27.93 7.96 -12.24
CA ALA A 198 28.78 6.78 -12.04
C ALA A 198 28.34 5.95 -10.83
N ASN A 199 28.01 6.60 -9.71
CA ASN A 199 27.55 5.93 -8.48
C ASN A 199 26.23 5.20 -8.69
N LEU A 200 25.29 5.82 -9.43
CA LEU A 200 24.03 5.18 -9.77
C LEU A 200 24.21 3.98 -10.72
N ILE A 201 25.06 4.12 -11.74
CA ILE A 201 25.37 3.04 -12.69
C ILE A 201 26.00 1.85 -11.95
N ASN A 202 26.98 2.10 -11.07
CA ASN A 202 27.64 1.05 -10.30
C ASN A 202 26.65 0.35 -9.37
N ALA A 203 25.77 1.11 -8.71
CA ALA A 203 24.68 0.54 -7.93
C ALA A 203 23.79 -0.37 -8.79
N PHE A 204 23.32 0.08 -9.96
CA PHE A 204 22.49 -0.74 -10.84
C PHE A 204 23.16 -2.04 -11.28
N ARG A 205 24.45 -1.98 -11.62
CA ARG A 205 25.23 -3.16 -11.99
C ARG A 205 25.36 -4.15 -10.84
N LYS A 206 25.71 -3.65 -9.63
CA LYS A 206 25.85 -4.49 -8.43
C LYS A 206 24.53 -5.13 -8.01
N LEU A 207 23.43 -4.40 -8.13
CA LEU A 207 22.09 -4.84 -7.74
C LEU A 207 21.37 -5.69 -8.82
N GLN A 208 21.92 -5.77 -10.04
CA GLN A 208 21.34 -6.49 -11.17
C GLN A 208 19.87 -6.10 -11.45
N ILE A 209 19.60 -4.79 -11.42
CA ILE A 209 18.26 -4.25 -11.64
C ILE A 209 17.75 -4.64 -13.03
N LYS A 210 16.54 -5.20 -13.10
CA LYS A 210 15.87 -5.53 -14.37
C LYS A 210 15.76 -4.27 -15.23
N ASP A 211 16.12 -4.37 -16.50
CA ASP A 211 16.21 -3.27 -17.47
C ASP A 211 17.20 -2.16 -17.09
N GLY A 212 18.19 -2.44 -16.21
CA GLY A 212 19.18 -1.46 -15.75
C GLY A 212 19.91 -0.75 -16.90
N GLU A 213 20.45 -1.51 -17.86
CA GLU A 213 21.14 -0.95 -19.04
C GLU A 213 20.24 -0.01 -19.86
N LYS A 214 18.96 -0.37 -20.03
CA LYS A 214 18.00 0.49 -20.73
C LYS A 214 17.76 1.80 -19.98
N ARG A 215 17.69 1.76 -18.65
CA ARG A 215 17.55 2.96 -17.81
C ARG A 215 18.79 3.83 -17.89
N ILE A 216 19.98 3.22 -17.84
CA ILE A 216 21.27 3.92 -17.94
C ILE A 216 21.37 4.69 -19.26
N ASN A 217 21.01 4.05 -20.38
CA ASN A 217 21.05 4.69 -21.71
C ASN A 217 20.07 5.86 -21.87
N GLN A 218 19.14 6.04 -20.94
CA GLN A 218 18.17 7.14 -20.96
C GLN A 218 18.57 8.30 -20.04
N LEU A 219 19.58 8.13 -19.17
CA LEU A 219 20.02 9.14 -18.20
C LEU A 219 20.97 10.17 -18.81
#